data_AF-X0HZV3-F1
#
_entry.id   AF-X0HZV3-F1
#
_cell.length_a   1.000
_cell.length_b   1.000
_cell.length_c   1.000
_cell.angle_alpha   90.00
_cell.angle_beta   90.00
_cell.angle_gamma   90.00
#
_symmetry.space_group_name_H-M   'P 1'
#
loop_
_entity.id
_entity.type
_entity.pdbx_description
1 polymer ?
#
loop_
_entity_poly.entity_id
_entity_poly.type
_entity_poly.pdbx_seq_one_letter_code
_entity_poly.pdbx_strand_id
1 'polypeptide(L)'
;MLDDRTKLPDGSALEEFLICTNSDNRLAWSALLGDDKAGKEDVDVSPYAAAGRAIDLKGLPSTYVGVGLDLFLGESLSYVSRLAAADVEVEFHLQPGLPHGFEVAGKATLVQEALGARMRALKRF
;
A
#
# COMPACT_ATOMS: atom_id res chain seq x y z
N MET A 1 -0.76 -2.00 -3.24
CA MET A 1 -1.74 -3.08 -3.46
C MET A 1 -1.61 -4.10 -2.34
N LEU A 2 -2.31 -3.86 -1.24
CA LEU A 2 -2.43 -4.77 -0.10
C LEU A 2 -3.88 -5.27 0.05
N ASP A 3 -4.85 -4.45 -0.33
CA ASP A 3 -6.27 -4.72 -0.18
C ASP A 3 -6.98 -4.60 -1.54
N ASP A 4 -7.72 -5.64 -1.92
CA ASP A 4 -8.47 -5.69 -3.17
C ASP A 4 -9.69 -4.77 -3.22
N ARG A 5 -10.04 -4.17 -2.07
CA ARG A 5 -11.14 -3.22 -1.94
C ARG A 5 -10.68 -1.76 -2.02
N THR A 6 -9.37 -1.52 -2.13
CA THR A 6 -8.81 -0.16 -2.18
C THR A 6 -9.36 0.63 -3.36
N LYS A 7 -9.94 1.79 -3.05
CA LYS A 7 -10.35 2.81 -4.01
C LYS A 7 -10.40 4.18 -3.35
N LEU A 8 -10.16 5.23 -4.11
CA LEU A 8 -10.55 6.58 -3.70
C LEU A 8 -12.08 6.74 -3.82
N PRO A 9 -12.69 7.60 -2.97
CA PRO A 9 -14.06 8.03 -3.15
C PRO A 9 -14.23 8.78 -4.48
N ASP A 10 -15.37 8.59 -5.14
CA ASP A 10 -15.69 9.28 -6.39
C ASP A 10 -15.63 10.81 -6.20
N GLY A 11 -14.96 11.49 -7.13
CA GLY A 11 -14.80 12.95 -7.09
C GLY A 11 -13.71 13.43 -6.15
N SER A 12 -12.83 12.54 -5.70
CA SER A 12 -11.63 12.92 -4.97
C SER A 12 -10.72 13.79 -5.85
N ALA A 13 -10.30 14.94 -5.35
CA ALA A 13 -9.36 15.83 -6.06
C ALA A 13 -8.01 15.16 -6.36
N LEU A 14 -7.66 14.07 -5.67
CA LEU A 14 -6.44 13.31 -5.96
C LEU A 14 -6.53 12.49 -7.25
N GLU A 15 -7.73 12.19 -7.77
CA GLU A 15 -7.91 11.36 -8.97
C GLU A 15 -7.11 11.88 -10.17
N GLU A 16 -7.05 13.20 -10.36
CA GLU A 16 -6.32 13.85 -11.46
C GLU A 16 -4.79 13.69 -11.37
N PHE A 17 -4.27 13.32 -10.20
CA PHE A 17 -2.83 13.21 -9.94
C PHE A 17 -2.37 11.75 -9.78
N LEU A 18 -3.28 10.78 -9.88
CA LEU A 18 -2.95 9.37 -9.72
C LEU A 18 -2.22 8.82 -10.94
N ILE A 19 -1.07 8.20 -10.71
CA ILE A 19 -0.40 7.33 -11.70
C ILE A 19 -1.09 5.94 -11.74
N CYS A 20 -1.52 5.43 -10.59
CA CYS A 20 -2.32 4.21 -10.49
C CYS A 20 -3.74 4.61 -10.06
N THR A 21 -4.70 4.44 -10.95
CA THR A 21 -6.09 4.87 -10.77
C THR A 21 -6.96 3.79 -10.11
N ASN A 22 -8.18 4.17 -9.70
CA ASN A 22 -9.21 3.20 -9.28
C ASN A 22 -9.46 2.12 -10.35
N SER A 23 -9.45 2.50 -11.64
CA SER A 23 -9.63 1.54 -12.74
C SER A 23 -8.46 0.58 -12.89
N ASP A 24 -7.22 1.06 -12.71
CA ASP A 24 -6.03 0.22 -12.81
C ASP A 24 -5.97 -0.79 -11.66
N ASN A 25 -6.26 -0.34 -10.44
CA ASN A 25 -6.31 -1.21 -9.27
C ASN A 25 -7.39 -2.28 -9.42
N ARG A 26 -8.58 -1.90 -9.89
CA ARG A 26 -9.67 -2.86 -10.18
C ARG A 26 -9.24 -3.88 -11.23
N LEU A 27 -8.65 -3.44 -12.35
CA LEU A 27 -8.18 -4.33 -13.40
C LEU A 27 -7.15 -5.33 -12.87
N ALA A 28 -6.17 -4.88 -12.09
CA ALA A 28 -5.14 -5.72 -11.52
C ALA A 28 -5.72 -6.78 -10.56
N TRP A 29 -6.63 -6.39 -9.67
CA TRP A 29 -7.28 -7.34 -8.76
C TRP A 29 -8.22 -8.31 -9.47
N SER A 30 -9.00 -7.85 -10.45
CA SER A 30 -9.83 -8.71 -11.31
C SER A 30 -8.98 -9.75 -12.05
N ALA A 31 -7.81 -9.38 -12.54
CA ALA A 31 -6.91 -10.30 -13.22
C ALA A 31 -6.34 -11.39 -12.28
N LEU A 32 -6.10 -11.06 -11.01
CA LEU A 32 -5.56 -12.00 -10.03
C LEU A 32 -6.65 -12.89 -9.39
N LEU A 33 -7.80 -12.31 -9.04
CA LEU A 33 -8.82 -12.94 -8.19
C LEU A 33 -10.09 -13.34 -8.95
N GLY A 34 -10.28 -12.84 -10.18
CA GLY A 34 -11.54 -12.93 -10.90
C GLY A 34 -12.54 -11.85 -10.48
N ASP A 35 -13.42 -11.46 -11.42
CA ASP A 35 -14.50 -10.48 -11.20
C ASP A 35 -15.55 -10.96 -10.19
N ASP A 36 -15.61 -12.26 -9.93
CA ASP A 36 -16.49 -12.85 -8.93
C ASP A 36 -16.02 -12.58 -7.49
N LYS A 37 -14.75 -12.19 -7.29
CA LYS A 37 -14.18 -11.94 -5.97
C LYS A 37 -13.60 -10.54 -5.79
N ALA A 38 -12.88 -10.01 -6.77
CA ALA A 38 -12.12 -8.78 -6.64
C ALA A 38 -12.97 -7.61 -6.10
N GLY A 39 -12.55 -7.04 -4.96
CA GLY A 39 -13.17 -5.85 -4.36
C GLY A 39 -14.52 -6.07 -3.67
N LYS A 40 -14.98 -7.32 -3.52
CA LYS A 40 -16.23 -7.62 -2.79
C LYS A 40 -15.94 -7.79 -1.30
N GLU A 41 -16.80 -7.25 -0.43
CA GLU A 41 -16.57 -7.32 1.02
C GLU A 41 -16.65 -8.76 1.54
N ASP A 42 -17.77 -9.43 1.28
CA ASP A 42 -18.15 -10.70 1.93
C ASP A 42 -17.74 -11.95 1.12
N VAL A 43 -16.61 -11.90 0.42
CA VAL A 43 -16.06 -13.05 -0.30
C VAL A 43 -14.77 -13.55 0.33
N ASP A 44 -14.55 -14.85 0.25
CA ASP A 44 -13.31 -15.47 0.69
C ASP A 44 -12.20 -15.22 -0.34
N VAL A 45 -11.27 -14.35 0.05
CA VAL A 45 -10.03 -14.02 -0.66
C VAL A 45 -8.88 -14.28 0.30
N SER A 46 -7.94 -15.10 -0.17
CA SER A 46 -6.79 -15.51 0.64
C SER A 46 -5.96 -14.30 1.09
N PRO A 47 -5.53 -14.23 2.36
CA PRO A 47 -4.63 -13.19 2.84
C PRO A 47 -3.24 -13.25 2.19
N TYR A 48 -2.88 -14.36 1.55
CA TYR A 48 -1.66 -14.46 0.76
C TYR A 48 -1.78 -13.81 -0.62
N ALA A 49 -3.01 -13.54 -1.08
CA ALA A 49 -3.26 -12.76 -2.29
C ALA A 49 -3.50 -11.28 -1.95
N ALA A 50 -4.30 -10.99 -0.92
CA ALA A 50 -4.58 -9.64 -0.42
C ALA A 50 -4.31 -9.55 1.08
N ALA A 51 -3.11 -9.12 1.48
CA ALA A 51 -2.68 -9.03 2.88
C ALA A 51 -3.61 -8.18 3.77
N GLY A 52 -4.29 -7.19 3.19
CA GLY A 52 -5.32 -6.39 3.85
C GLY A 52 -6.46 -7.23 4.44
N ARG A 53 -6.68 -8.45 3.96
CA ARG A 53 -7.70 -9.38 4.47
C ARG A 53 -7.23 -10.32 5.58
N ALA A 54 -5.95 -10.35 5.93
CA ALA A 54 -5.48 -11.13 7.08
C ALA A 54 -6.29 -10.74 8.32
N ILE A 55 -6.63 -11.68 9.20
CA ILE A 55 -7.38 -11.38 10.44
C ILE A 55 -6.47 -11.30 11.67
N ASP A 56 -5.27 -11.86 11.56
CA ASP A 56 -4.23 -11.81 12.59
C ASP A 56 -2.88 -11.51 11.92
N LEU A 57 -2.14 -10.58 12.54
CA LEU A 57 -0.82 -10.13 12.08
C LEU A 57 0.27 -10.41 13.13
N LYS A 58 -0.07 -11.08 14.23
CA LYS A 58 0.89 -11.41 15.30
C LYS A 58 2.01 -12.31 14.79
N GLY A 59 3.21 -12.08 15.32
CA GLY A 59 4.39 -12.88 14.98
C GLY A 59 4.96 -12.62 13.59
N LEU A 60 4.41 -11.66 12.84
CA LEU A 60 5.07 -11.15 11.64
C LEU A 60 6.40 -10.46 12.01
N PRO A 61 7.39 -10.48 11.11
CA PRO A 61 8.67 -9.83 11.34
C PRO A 61 8.53 -8.31 11.42
N SER A 62 9.53 -7.64 12.00
CA SER A 62 9.65 -6.19 11.96
C SER A 62 9.52 -5.70 10.51
N THR A 63 8.69 -4.69 10.28
CA THR A 63 8.21 -4.33 8.94
C THR A 63 8.51 -2.87 8.63
N TYR A 64 9.07 -2.61 7.44
CA TYR A 64 9.17 -1.26 6.88
C TYR A 64 8.05 -1.03 5.85
N VAL A 65 7.35 0.10 5.94
CA VAL A 65 6.34 0.52 4.96
C VAL A 65 6.62 1.96 4.53
N GLY A 66 6.79 2.18 3.23
CA GLY A 66 6.94 3.51 2.65
C GLY A 66 5.88 3.75 1.58
N VAL A 67 5.15 4.85 1.68
CA VAL A 67 4.07 5.20 0.74
C VAL A 67 4.06 6.70 0.48
N GLY A 68 3.63 7.08 -0.72
CA GLY A 68 3.45 8.47 -1.12
C GLY A 68 2.04 9.00 -0.85
N LEU A 69 1.70 10.11 -1.49
CA LEU A 69 0.31 10.56 -1.61
C LEU A 69 -0.31 9.92 -2.86
N ASP A 70 -0.49 8.60 -2.81
CA ASP A 70 -1.05 7.80 -3.90
C ASP A 70 -2.33 7.06 -3.47
N LEU A 71 -2.90 6.27 -4.38
CA LEU A 71 -4.08 5.46 -4.16
C LEU A 71 -3.96 4.52 -2.94
N PHE A 72 -2.74 4.10 -2.59
CA PHE A 72 -2.46 3.08 -1.60
C PHE A 72 -2.16 3.64 -0.21
N LEU A 73 -2.17 4.97 -0.03
CA LEU A 73 -1.94 5.60 1.27
C LEU A 73 -2.91 5.08 2.34
N GLY A 74 -4.21 5.01 2.01
CA GLY A 74 -5.24 4.56 2.93
C GLY A 74 -5.05 3.11 3.40
N GLU A 75 -4.83 2.19 2.46
CA GLU A 75 -4.59 0.77 2.81
C GLU A 75 -3.29 0.59 3.59
N SER A 76 -2.25 1.36 3.27
CA SER A 76 -0.95 1.30 3.96
C SER A 76 -1.07 1.75 5.41
N LEU A 77 -1.76 2.87 5.65
CA LEU A 77 -2.05 3.36 7.01
C LEU A 77 -2.87 2.35 7.82
N SER A 78 -3.89 1.76 7.19
CA SER A 78 -4.72 0.72 7.83
C SER A 78 -3.87 -0.51 8.22
N TYR A 79 -3.04 -1.01 7.31
CA TYR A 79 -2.20 -2.17 7.56
C TYR A 79 -1.14 -1.91 8.64
N VAL A 80 -0.47 -0.76 8.59
CA VAL A 80 0.52 -0.33 9.61
C VAL A 80 -0.11 -0.20 10.99
N SER A 81 -1.29 0.41 11.08
CA SER A 81 -2.03 0.53 12.35
C SER A 81 -2.32 -0.84 12.96
N ARG A 82 -2.71 -1.81 12.12
CA ARG A 82 -3.00 -3.18 12.55
C ARG A 82 -1.76 -3.99 12.93
N LEU A 83 -0.64 -3.79 12.24
CA LEU A 83 0.65 -4.38 12.62
C LEU A 83 1.07 -3.88 14.02
N ALA A 84 1.01 -2.57 14.24
CA ALA A 84 1.34 -1.97 15.52
C ALA A 84 0.41 -2.47 16.65
N ALA A 85 -0.90 -2.59 16.38
CA ALA A 85 -1.86 -3.16 17.32
C ALA A 85 -1.63 -4.66 17.62
N ALA A 86 -0.87 -5.35 16.77
CA ALA A 86 -0.46 -6.74 16.95
C ALA A 86 0.94 -6.88 17.57
N ASP A 87 1.48 -5.79 18.14
CA ASP A 87 2.82 -5.70 18.74
C ASP A 87 3.97 -6.02 17.76
N VAL A 88 3.75 -5.82 16.45
CA VAL A 88 4.80 -5.91 15.44
C VAL A 88 5.54 -4.57 15.37
N GLU A 89 6.87 -4.60 15.37
CA GLU A 89 7.69 -3.41 15.15
C GLU A 89 7.50 -2.90 13.72
N VAL A 90 7.13 -1.62 13.57
CA VAL A 90 6.89 -1.00 12.26
C VAL A 90 7.63 0.33 12.13
N GLU A 91 8.40 0.47 11.05
CA GLU A 91 8.93 1.75 10.58
C GLU A 91 8.07 2.23 9.40
N PHE A 92 7.27 3.29 9.59
CA PHE A 92 6.38 3.84 8.58
C PHE A 92 6.83 5.21 8.09
N HIS A 93 6.89 5.37 6.76
CA HIS A 93 7.26 6.62 6.10
C HIS A 93 6.20 7.06 5.10
N LEU A 94 5.49 8.13 5.42
CA LEU A 94 4.70 8.88 4.45
C LEU A 94 5.60 9.88 3.73
N GLN A 95 5.76 9.72 2.42
CA GLN A 95 6.54 10.59 1.55
C GLN A 95 5.62 11.68 0.96
N PRO A 96 5.75 12.95 1.38
CA PRO A 96 4.83 14.00 0.96
C PRO A 96 4.82 14.19 -0.57
N GLY A 97 3.65 14.08 -1.18
CA GLY A 97 3.43 14.39 -2.60
C GLY A 97 4.08 13.45 -3.62
N LEU A 98 4.78 12.40 -3.20
CA LEU A 98 5.31 11.42 -4.14
C LEU A 98 4.17 10.54 -4.69
N PRO A 99 4.07 10.34 -6.02
CA PRO A 99 3.03 9.52 -6.63
C PRO A 99 3.41 8.03 -6.62
N HIS A 100 2.50 7.18 -7.09
CA HIS A 100 2.79 5.76 -7.25
C HIS A 100 3.99 5.51 -8.18
N GLY A 101 4.93 4.66 -7.76
CA GLY A 101 6.12 4.32 -8.55
C GLY A 101 7.14 5.46 -8.70
N PHE A 102 7.15 6.44 -7.79
CA PHE A 102 8.06 7.59 -7.80
C PHE A 102 9.54 7.24 -7.96
N GLU A 103 9.95 6.01 -7.64
CA GLU A 103 11.33 5.53 -7.74
C GLU A 103 11.91 5.66 -9.16
N VAL A 104 11.07 5.63 -10.19
CA VAL A 104 11.51 5.79 -11.60
C VAL A 104 11.99 7.20 -11.90
N ALA A 105 11.58 8.20 -11.12
CA ALA A 105 11.99 9.59 -11.30
C ALA A 105 13.44 9.87 -10.84
N GLY A 106 14.14 8.85 -10.32
CA GLY A 106 15.59 8.85 -10.16
C GLY A 106 16.12 10.00 -9.30
N LYS A 107 16.64 11.05 -9.93
CA LYS A 107 17.46 12.10 -9.29
C LYS A 107 16.69 13.17 -8.52
N ALA A 108 15.36 13.13 -8.48
CA ALA A 108 14.59 14.06 -7.66
C ALA A 108 14.97 13.92 -6.17
N THR A 109 15.20 15.04 -5.48
CA THR A 109 15.68 15.03 -4.09
C THR A 109 14.79 14.20 -3.16
N LEU A 110 13.47 14.42 -3.21
CA LEU A 110 12.50 13.67 -2.40
C LEU A 110 12.55 12.15 -2.69
N VAL A 111 12.79 11.77 -3.94
CA VAL A 111 12.94 10.35 -4.33
C VAL A 111 14.21 9.76 -3.71
N GLN A 112 15.33 10.48 -3.80
CA GLN A 112 16.59 10.04 -3.19
C GLN A 112 16.50 9.94 -1.67
N GLU A 113 15.80 10.87 -1.01
CA GLU A 113 15.54 10.82 0.43
C GLU A 113 14.71 9.60 0.83
N ALA A 114 13.61 9.34 0.10
CA ALA A 114 12.75 8.18 0.32
C ALA A 114 13.51 6.86 0.14
N LEU A 115 14.30 6.73 -0.94
CA LEU A 115 15.15 5.57 -1.20
C LEU A 115 16.24 5.40 -0.14
N GLY A 116 16.85 6.50 0.29
CA GLY A 116 17.84 6.50 1.35
C GLY A 116 17.27 6.03 2.70
N ALA A 117 16.05 6.47 3.04
CA ALA A 117 15.35 6.01 4.23
C ALA A 117 15.07 4.50 4.18
N ARG A 118 14.52 4.01 3.05
CA ARG A 118 14.29 2.58 2.81
C ARG A 118 15.57 1.77 2.98
N MET A 119 16.68 2.22 2.39
CA MET A 119 17.97 1.54 2.50
C MET A 119 18.54 1.53 3.91
N ARG A 120 18.36 2.61 4.68
CA ARG A 120 18.75 2.65 6.10
C ARG A 120 17.92 1.69 6.96
N ALA A 121 16.62 1.58 6.71
CA ALA A 121 15.77 0.61 7.39
C ALA A 121 16.22 -0.82 7.09
N LEU A 122 16.42 -1.16 5.82
CA LEU A 122 16.89 -2.50 5.40
C LEU A 122 18.22 -2.92 6.04
N LYS A 123 19.14 -1.98 6.29
CA LYS A 123 20.45 -2.27 6.91
C LYS A 123 20.40 -2.42 8.44
N ARG A 124 19.27 -2.07 9.07
CA ARG A 124 19.08 -2.18 10.53
C ARG A 124 18.49 -3.53 10.93
N PHE A 125 17.83 -4.23 10.00
CA PHE A 125 17.39 -5.61 10.14
C PHE A 125 18.55 -6.59 9.94
#